data_AF-A0A560URJ9-F1
#
_entry.id   AF-A0A560URJ9-F1
#
_cell.length_a   1.000
_cell.length_b   1.000
_cell.length_c   1.000
_cell.angle_alpha   90.00
_cell.angle_beta   90.00
_cell.angle_gamma   90.00
#
_symmetry.space_group_name_H-M   'P 1'
#
loop_
_entity.id
_entity.type
_entity.pdbx_description
1 polymer ?
#
loop_
_entity_poly.entity_id
_entity_poly.type
_entity_poly.pdbx_seq_one_letter_code
_entity_poly.pdbx_strand_id
1 'polypeptide(L)'
;MSVFRPIREPARSIHDALLREAAKRKTRTVEEWLAAERAVVWKEAIAQAQMLRLRAPSIADVERAERHAIGHTDYAAKWAHGVAQAMLT
;
A
#
# COMPACT_ATOMS: atom_id res chain seq x y z
N MET A 1 12.15 13.51 3.98
CA MET A 1 11.94 12.11 4.39
C MET A 1 10.75 12.09 5.36
N SER A 2 9.71 11.29 5.10
CA SER A 2 8.60 11.12 6.05
C SER A 2 9.08 10.30 7.25
N VAL A 3 8.81 10.75 8.49
CA VAL A 3 9.14 10.02 9.73
C VAL A 3 8.47 8.65 9.80
N PHE A 4 7.40 8.44 9.04
CA PHE A 4 6.64 7.20 9.01
C PHE A 4 7.06 6.22 7.91
N ARG A 5 8.04 6.56 7.06
CA ARG A 5 8.43 5.69 5.94
C ARG A 5 8.98 4.35 6.47
N PRO A 6 8.40 3.20 6.08
CA PRO A 6 8.92 1.89 6.46
C PRO A 6 10.36 1.70 5.95
N ILE A 7 11.19 1.01 6.74
CA ILE A 7 12.60 0.77 6.40
C ILE A 7 12.87 -0.62 5.80
N ARG A 8 11.92 -1.57 5.93
CA ARG A 8 12.03 -2.96 5.47
C ARG A 8 11.05 -3.26 4.34
N GLU A 9 11.45 -4.15 3.44
CA GLU A 9 10.56 -4.73 2.44
C GLU A 9 9.64 -5.79 3.08
N PRO A 10 8.43 -6.02 2.54
CA PRO A 10 7.84 -5.37 1.34
C PRO A 10 7.17 -4.01 1.62
N ALA A 11 7.01 -3.63 2.90
CA ALA A 11 6.27 -2.44 3.29
C ALA A 11 6.88 -1.14 2.74
N ARG A 12 8.21 -1.05 2.63
CA ARG A 12 8.88 0.14 2.10
C ARG A 12 8.54 0.39 0.63
N SER A 13 8.67 -0.62 -0.24
CA SER A 13 8.33 -0.47 -1.67
C SER A 13 6.85 -0.16 -1.89
N ILE A 14 5.96 -0.81 -1.12
CA ILE A 14 4.52 -0.54 -1.18
C ILE A 14 4.21 0.90 -0.78
N HIS A 15 4.79 1.39 0.31
CA HIS A 15 4.65 2.78 0.76
C HIS A 15 5.14 3.78 -0.30
N ASP A 16 6.31 3.53 -0.89
CA ASP A 16 6.88 4.42 -1.90
C ASP A 16 6.09 4.40 -3.22
N ALA A 17 5.48 3.27 -3.59
CA ALA A 17 4.56 3.19 -4.72
C ALA A 17 3.28 4.00 -4.46
N LEU A 18 2.71 3.87 -3.26
CA LEU A 18 1.54 4.64 -2.84
C LEU A 18 1.82 6.15 -2.87
N LEU A 19 2.95 6.62 -2.35
CA LEU A 19 3.30 8.05 -2.39
C LEU A 19 3.48 8.58 -3.81
N ARG A 20 4.03 7.76 -4.72
CA ARG A 20 4.17 8.12 -6.14
C ARG A 20 2.81 8.27 -6.82
N GLU A 21 1.84 7.43 -6.48
CA GLU A 21 0.47 7.57 -7.00
C GLU A 21 -0.28 8.73 -6.35
N ALA A 22 -0.11 8.92 -5.04
CA ALA A 22 -0.69 10.03 -4.28
C ALA A 22 -0.28 11.41 -4.84
N ALA A 23 0.93 11.53 -5.40
CA ALA A 23 1.38 12.77 -6.05
C ALA A 23 0.52 13.17 -7.26
N LYS A 24 -0.23 12.23 -7.86
CA LYS A 24 -1.10 12.44 -9.03
C LYS A 24 -2.54 12.82 -8.67
N ARG A 25 -2.87 12.97 -7.38
CA ARG A 25 -4.22 13.29 -6.85
C ARG A 25 -4.87 14.55 -7.44
N LYS A 26 -4.08 15.48 -8.00
CA LYS A 26 -4.57 16.83 -8.40
C LYS A 26 -5.59 16.85 -9.55
N THR A 27 -5.84 15.73 -10.25
CA THR A 27 -6.66 15.72 -11.47
C THR A 27 -7.76 14.66 -11.50
N ARG A 28 -8.11 14.00 -10.38
CA ARG A 28 -9.09 12.89 -10.33
C ARG A 28 -10.16 13.11 -9.26
N THR A 29 -11.31 12.44 -9.41
CA THR A 29 -12.30 12.33 -8.33
C THR A 29 -11.78 11.47 -7.19
N VAL A 30 -12.43 11.54 -6.01
CA VAL A 30 -12.01 10.78 -4.82
C VAL A 30 -12.09 9.27 -5.06
N GLU A 31 -13.15 8.80 -5.72
CA GLU A 31 -13.36 7.38 -6.02
C GLU A 31 -12.33 6.85 -7.03
N GLU A 32 -12.07 7.59 -8.11
CA GLU A 32 -11.06 7.23 -9.11
C GLU A 32 -9.66 7.20 -8.50
N TRP A 33 -9.38 8.14 -7.62
CA TRP A 33 -8.12 8.23 -6.92
C TRP A 33 -7.93 7.03 -5.96
N LEU A 34 -8.95 6.69 -5.17
CA LEU A 34 -8.87 5.57 -4.22
C LEU A 34 -8.69 4.22 -4.95
N ALA A 35 -9.43 4.02 -6.04
CA ALA A 35 -9.29 2.83 -6.88
C ALA A 35 -7.89 2.72 -7.48
N ALA A 36 -7.31 3.83 -7.95
CA ALA A 36 -5.94 3.86 -8.46
C ALA A 36 -4.89 3.55 -7.38
N GLU A 37 -5.06 4.07 -6.16
CA GLU A 37 -4.16 3.75 -5.05
C GLU A 37 -4.20 2.27 -4.67
N ARG A 38 -5.41 1.70 -4.52
CA ARG A 38 -5.56 0.26 -4.24
C ARG A 38 -4.92 -0.59 -5.33
N ALA A 39 -5.10 -0.23 -6.61
CA ALA A 39 -4.50 -0.93 -7.72
C ALA A 39 -2.97 -0.88 -7.71
N VAL A 40 -2.39 0.30 -7.42
CA VAL A 40 -0.92 0.45 -7.32
C VAL A 40 -0.35 -0.31 -6.14
N VAL A 41 -1.00 -0.23 -4.97
CA VAL A 41 -0.61 -0.98 -3.77
C VAL A 41 -0.66 -2.49 -4.03
N TRP A 42 -1.74 -2.99 -4.62
CA TRP A 42 -1.90 -4.40 -4.93
C TRP A 42 -0.86 -4.89 -5.95
N LYS A 43 -0.63 -4.13 -7.03
CA LYS A 43 0.37 -4.44 -8.05
C LYS A 43 1.78 -4.51 -7.48
N GLU A 44 2.17 -3.52 -6.68
CA GLU A 44 3.48 -3.51 -6.03
C GLU A 44 3.61 -4.67 -5.03
N ALA A 45 2.57 -4.94 -4.25
CA ALA A 45 2.57 -6.04 -3.29
C ALA A 45 2.71 -7.41 -3.97
N ILE A 46 2.09 -7.63 -5.13
CA ILE A 46 2.29 -8.86 -5.94
C ILE A 46 3.75 -8.95 -6.42
N ALA A 47 4.31 -7.87 -6.95
CA ALA A 47 5.69 -7.85 -7.42
C ALA A 47 6.68 -8.17 -6.28
N GLN A 48 6.47 -7.57 -5.11
CA GLN A 48 7.25 -7.84 -3.91
C GLN A 48 7.04 -9.28 -3.40
N ALA A 49 5.81 -9.81 -3.47
CA ALA A 49 5.53 -11.19 -3.09
C ALA A 49 6.35 -12.18 -3.94
N GLN A 50 6.39 -11.97 -5.26
CA GLN A 50 7.18 -12.79 -6.17
C GLN A 50 8.68 -12.68 -5.88
N MET A 51 9.19 -11.44 -5.72
CA MET A 51 10.61 -11.19 -5.48
C MET A 51 11.10 -11.80 -4.15
N LEU A 52 10.30 -11.66 -3.08
CA LEU A 52 10.65 -12.11 -1.73
C LEU A 52 10.15 -13.54 -1.42
N ARG A 53 9.52 -14.21 -2.39
CA ARG A 53 8.88 -15.53 -2.23
C ARG A 53 7.88 -15.58 -1.08
N LEU A 54 7.08 -14.52 -0.95
CA LEU A 54 5.99 -14.40 0.00
C LEU A 54 4.66 -14.76 -0.64
N ARG A 55 3.62 -14.87 0.18
CA ARG A 55 2.25 -15.03 -0.31
C ARG A 55 1.81 -13.75 -1.04
N ALA A 56 1.25 -13.90 -2.23
CA ALA A 56 0.61 -12.79 -2.93
C ALA A 56 -0.70 -12.39 -2.21
N PRO A 57 -0.88 -11.11 -1.83
CA PRO A 57 -2.10 -10.69 -1.16
C PRO A 57 -3.26 -10.61 -2.17
N SER A 58 -4.47 -10.88 -1.70
CA SER A 58 -5.68 -10.63 -2.48
C SER A 58 -6.04 -9.14 -2.46
N ILE A 59 -6.87 -8.68 -3.40
CA ILE A 59 -7.38 -7.31 -3.36
C ILE A 59 -8.19 -7.05 -2.07
N ALA A 60 -8.89 -8.06 -1.55
CA ALA A 60 -9.62 -7.96 -0.28
C ALA A 60 -8.68 -7.75 0.92
N ASP A 61 -7.48 -8.33 0.90
CA ASP A 61 -6.46 -8.07 1.94
C ASP A 61 -5.99 -6.62 1.90
N VAL A 62 -5.82 -6.07 0.69
CA VAL A 62 -5.44 -4.66 0.48
C VAL A 62 -6.52 -3.71 0.98
N GLU A 63 -7.79 -3.98 0.67
CA GLU A 63 -8.94 -3.19 1.13
C GLU A 63 -9.16 -3.30 2.64
N ARG A 64 -8.94 -4.48 3.23
CA ARG A 64 -8.98 -4.66 4.68
C ARG A 64 -7.88 -3.83 5.34
N ALA A 65 -6.65 -3.90 4.85
CA ALA A 65 -5.53 -3.13 5.38
C ALA A 65 -5.75 -1.61 5.24
N GLU A 66 -6.36 -1.17 4.14
CA GLU A 66 -6.73 0.22 3.91
C GLU A 66 -7.74 0.71 4.95
N ARG A 67 -8.83 -0.04 5.18
CA ARG A 67 -9.85 0.31 6.17
C ARG A 67 -9.27 0.47 7.58
N HIS A 68 -8.25 -0.32 7.92
CA HIS A 68 -7.54 -0.18 9.19
C HIS A 68 -6.58 1.02 9.21
N ALA A 69 -6.17 1.52 8.07
CA ALA A 69 -5.31 2.69 7.95
C ALA A 69 -6.08 4.01 7.95
N ILE A 70 -7.33 4.03 7.47
CA ILE A 70 -8.16 5.24 7.42
C ILE A 70 -8.23 5.93 8.80
N GLY A 71 -8.06 7.26 8.79
CA GLY A 71 -8.08 8.08 10.00
C GLY A 71 -6.74 8.18 10.74
N HIS A 72 -5.73 7.41 10.35
CA HIS A 72 -4.39 7.50 10.92
C HIS A 72 -3.54 8.58 10.25
N THR A 73 -2.78 9.34 11.05
CA THR A 73 -1.82 10.35 10.57
C THR A 73 -0.73 9.74 9.68
N ASP A 74 -0.35 8.49 9.98
CA ASP A 74 0.62 7.68 9.24
C ASP A 74 -0.06 6.73 8.23
N TYR A 75 -1.23 7.11 7.69
CA TYR A 75 -2.07 6.33 6.77
C TYR A 75 -1.28 5.45 5.79
N ALA A 76 -0.40 6.05 4.98
CA ALA A 76 0.34 5.34 3.95
C ALA A 76 1.28 4.27 4.52
N ALA A 77 1.91 4.54 5.66
CA ALA A 77 2.80 3.60 6.33
C ALA A 77 2.01 2.46 6.99
N LYS A 78 0.93 2.80 7.68
CA LYS A 78 0.05 1.81 8.32
C LYS A 78 -0.57 0.87 7.30
N TRP A 79 -1.02 1.40 6.16
CA TRP A 79 -1.56 0.59 5.08
C TRP A 79 -0.49 -0.34 4.50
N ALA A 80 0.70 0.17 4.19
CA ALA A 80 1.80 -0.64 3.67
C ALA A 80 2.22 -1.75 4.64
N HIS A 81 2.24 -1.48 5.96
CA HIS A 81 2.48 -2.49 6.98
C HIS A 81 1.37 -3.54 7.04
N GLY A 82 0.10 -3.13 6.96
CA GLY A 82 -1.03 -4.05 6.95
C GLY A 82 -1.01 -4.99 5.75
N VAL A 83 -0.67 -4.48 4.55
CA VAL A 83 -0.51 -5.32 3.36
C VAL A 83 0.69 -6.26 3.49
N ALA A 84 1.83 -5.74 3.94
CA ALA A 84 3.02 -6.55 4.18
C ALA A 84 2.76 -7.69 5.19
N GLN A 85 1.98 -7.43 6.24
CA GLN A 85 1.59 -8.44 7.22
C GLN A 85 0.71 -9.53 6.59
N ALA A 86 -0.23 -9.17 5.71
CA ALA A 86 -1.08 -10.14 5.01
C ALA A 86 -0.28 -11.06 4.06
N MET A 87 0.91 -10.64 3.64
CA MET A 87 1.82 -11.45 2.81
C MET A 87 2.63 -12.47 3.63
N LEU A 88 2.69 -12.29 4.95
CA LEU A 88 3.44 -13.15 5.89
C LEU A 88 2.56 -14.20 6.58
N THR A 89 1.23 -14.07 6.48
CA THR A 89 0.22 -14.99 7.03
C THR A 89 -0.30 -15.94 5.96
#